data_AF-A0A517SCQ6-F1
#
_entry.id   AF-A0A517SCQ6-F1
#
_cell.length_a   1.000
_cell.length_b   1.000
_cell.length_c   1.000
_cell.angle_alpha   90.00
_cell.angle_beta   90.00
_cell.angle_gamma   90.00
#
_symmetry.space_group_name_H-M   'P 1'
#
loop_
_entity.id
_entity.type
_entity.pdbx_description
1 polymer ?
#
loop_
_entity_poly.entity_id
_entity_poly.type
_entity_poly.pdbx_seq_one_letter_code
_entity_poly.pdbx_strand_id
1 'polypeptide(L)'
;MDTEEQLKVVSEQYGAVARSGLNNEHAGVRAVAAAFGYSEQDLASLPPQANMGLSCGNPVALAGLREGETVVDLGSGGGLDVLLASKRVGPTGKAIGIDMTPDMVDRARAGAAEVGATNVEFHLARIDQLPLPDASVDCVISNCVINLAPDKAAVFREILRVLKPGGRMVVSDIALRKPLPESVADSVQALVGCIAGAILIEDYERLLREAGFEAVVVQDTGANLNAYAQASGNGCCGGSACGDSAPTGLHDELKSVLQTLDVNAYAASVRVHALKTVDESFTFEQQKENNAMKTIQVFDKPMCCSTGVCGPRVDPVLPKFAADLDWLKSQGHTVERYNLAQQPQEFLKYPEVHKLIGVRGVECLPIVMVDGKIVSRRGYPSREMLEMWTTNSSSGQTEDPAKSSGGSC
;
A
#
# COMPACT_ATOMS: atom_id res chain seq x y z
N MET A 1 8.05 0.00 -28.93
CA MET A 1 6.60 0.04 -29.16
C MET A 1 6.15 1.48 -29.01
N ASP A 2 5.25 1.99 -29.86
CA ASP A 2 4.68 3.33 -29.65
C ASP A 2 3.70 3.33 -28.47
N THR A 3 3.47 4.50 -27.86
CA THR A 3 2.66 4.67 -26.64
C THR A 3 1.23 4.14 -26.80
N GLU A 4 0.57 4.44 -27.92
CA GLU A 4 -0.80 3.99 -28.18
C GLU A 4 -0.89 2.48 -28.42
N GLU A 5 0.14 1.90 -29.06
CA GLU A 5 0.23 0.47 -29.27
C GLU A 5 0.40 -0.28 -27.94
N GLN A 6 1.23 0.24 -27.02
CA GLN A 6 1.38 -0.30 -25.67
C GLN A 6 0.05 -0.31 -24.92
N LEU A 7 -0.67 0.82 -24.89
CA LEU A 7 -1.94 0.93 -24.18
C LEU A 7 -2.98 -0.04 -24.75
N LYS A 8 -3.04 -0.18 -26.08
CA LYS A 8 -3.92 -1.13 -26.75
C LYS A 8 -3.59 -2.57 -26.37
N VAL A 9 -2.32 -2.95 -26.37
CA VAL A 9 -1.88 -4.30 -25.99
C VAL A 9 -2.23 -4.61 -24.55
N VAL A 10 -1.94 -3.69 -23.62
CA VAL A 10 -2.30 -3.84 -22.20
C VAL A 10 -3.83 -3.97 -22.07
N SER A 11 -4.60 -3.07 -22.66
CA SER A 11 -6.07 -3.12 -22.59
C SER A 11 -6.65 -4.42 -23.14
N GLU A 12 -6.11 -4.95 -24.25
CA GLU A 12 -6.59 -6.21 -24.84
C GLU A 12 -6.29 -7.40 -23.94
N GLN A 13 -5.09 -7.47 -23.35
CA GLN A 13 -4.70 -8.58 -22.46
C GLN A 13 -5.53 -8.60 -21.19
N TYR A 14 -5.71 -7.45 -20.54
CA TYR A 14 -6.57 -7.35 -19.36
C TYR A 14 -8.05 -7.59 -19.72
N GLY A 15 -8.51 -7.12 -20.89
CA GLY A 15 -9.85 -7.44 -21.40
C GLY A 15 -10.06 -8.95 -21.61
N ALA A 16 -9.05 -9.65 -22.14
CA ALA A 16 -9.09 -11.09 -22.28
C ALA A 16 -9.21 -11.82 -20.93
N VAL A 17 -8.52 -11.33 -19.88
CA VAL A 17 -8.69 -11.87 -18.52
C VAL A 17 -10.11 -11.64 -18.00
N ALA A 18 -10.68 -10.45 -18.20
CA ALA A 18 -12.07 -10.17 -17.80
C ALA A 18 -13.07 -11.14 -18.48
N ARG A 19 -12.83 -11.49 -19.75
CA ARG A 19 -13.65 -12.43 -20.54
C ARG A 19 -13.38 -13.91 -20.25
N SER A 20 -12.26 -14.25 -19.61
CA SER A 20 -11.81 -15.63 -19.38
C SER A 20 -12.64 -16.43 -18.37
N GLY A 21 -13.50 -15.76 -17.59
CA GLY A 21 -14.25 -16.39 -16.50
C GLY A 21 -13.47 -16.56 -15.19
N LEU A 22 -12.17 -16.20 -15.15
CA LEU A 22 -11.40 -16.17 -13.90
C LEU A 22 -12.10 -15.28 -12.87
N ASN A 23 -12.22 -15.82 -11.66
CA ASN A 23 -12.98 -15.21 -10.56
C ASN A 23 -12.50 -15.75 -9.20
N ASN A 24 -13.05 -15.21 -8.11
CA ASN A 24 -12.74 -15.58 -6.73
C ASN A 24 -13.08 -17.03 -6.34
N GLU A 25 -13.80 -17.79 -7.17
CA GLU A 25 -14.11 -19.21 -6.94
C GLU A 25 -12.93 -20.13 -7.28
N HIS A 26 -11.99 -19.63 -8.09
CA HIS A 26 -10.78 -20.35 -8.46
C HIS A 26 -9.75 -20.30 -7.31
N ALA A 27 -9.25 -21.46 -6.90
CA ALA A 27 -8.30 -21.56 -5.77
C ALA A 27 -7.01 -20.77 -5.99
N GLY A 28 -6.50 -20.74 -7.23
CA GLY A 28 -5.31 -19.95 -7.59
C GLY A 28 -5.53 -18.44 -7.42
N VAL A 29 -6.71 -17.94 -7.81
CA VAL A 29 -7.09 -16.52 -7.67
C VAL A 29 -7.15 -16.09 -6.21
N ARG A 30 -7.73 -16.94 -5.33
CA ARG A 30 -7.73 -16.67 -3.88
C ARG A 30 -6.35 -16.72 -3.27
N ALA A 31 -5.52 -17.67 -3.68
CA ALA A 31 -4.16 -17.81 -3.18
C ALA A 31 -3.32 -16.56 -3.46
N VAL A 32 -3.45 -15.97 -4.65
CA VAL A 32 -2.80 -14.68 -4.99
C VAL A 32 -3.27 -13.57 -4.06
N ALA A 33 -4.58 -13.37 -3.93
CA ALA A 33 -5.11 -12.31 -3.08
C ALA A 33 -4.69 -12.50 -1.59
N ALA A 34 -4.75 -13.71 -1.06
CA ALA A 34 -4.29 -14.01 0.29
C ALA A 34 -2.79 -13.72 0.48
N ALA A 35 -1.95 -14.08 -0.50
CA ALA A 35 -0.51 -13.80 -0.45
C ALA A 35 -0.19 -12.30 -0.37
N PHE A 36 -1.06 -11.45 -0.91
CA PHE A 36 -0.92 -10.00 -0.92
C PHE A 36 -1.76 -9.27 0.15
N GLY A 37 -2.28 -10.02 1.13
CA GLY A 37 -2.83 -9.45 2.36
C GLY A 37 -4.33 -9.17 2.33
N TYR A 38 -5.09 -9.75 1.41
CA TYR A 38 -6.55 -9.78 1.49
C TYR A 38 -7.01 -10.87 2.45
N SER A 39 -7.94 -10.54 3.36
CA SER A 39 -8.50 -11.54 4.27
C SER A 39 -9.54 -12.42 3.57
N GLU A 40 -9.73 -13.66 4.03
CA GLU A 40 -10.81 -14.52 3.53
C GLU A 40 -12.19 -13.87 3.71
N GLN A 41 -12.37 -13.13 4.81
CA GLN A 41 -13.61 -12.40 5.09
C GLN A 41 -13.86 -11.29 4.06
N ASP A 42 -12.82 -10.52 3.71
CA ASP A 42 -12.92 -9.49 2.67
C ASP A 42 -13.33 -10.13 1.35
N LEU A 43 -12.61 -11.19 0.93
CA LEU A 43 -12.87 -11.88 -0.34
C LEU A 43 -14.26 -12.53 -0.40
N ALA A 44 -14.74 -13.11 0.70
CA ALA A 44 -16.06 -13.71 0.78
C ALA A 44 -17.20 -12.67 0.78
N SER A 45 -16.88 -11.42 1.13
CA SER A 45 -17.86 -10.33 1.21
C SER A 45 -18.15 -9.65 -0.14
N LEU A 46 -17.48 -10.10 -1.21
CA LEU A 46 -17.47 -9.47 -2.52
C LEU A 46 -18.02 -10.42 -3.59
N PRO A 47 -18.55 -9.86 -4.69
CA PRO A 47 -19.02 -10.68 -5.78
C PRO A 47 -17.81 -11.38 -6.45
N PRO A 48 -17.90 -12.68 -6.78
CA PRO A 48 -16.72 -13.45 -7.21
C PRO A 48 -15.98 -12.84 -8.40
N GLN A 49 -16.70 -12.20 -9.32
CA GLN A 49 -16.15 -11.56 -10.52
C GLN A 49 -15.26 -10.34 -10.25
N ALA A 50 -15.28 -9.78 -9.03
CA ALA A 50 -14.45 -8.63 -8.69
C ALA A 50 -12.96 -8.99 -8.59
N ASN A 51 -12.63 -10.23 -8.21
CA ASN A 51 -11.25 -10.70 -8.06
C ASN A 51 -10.85 -11.64 -9.20
N MET A 52 -9.78 -11.29 -9.91
CA MET A 52 -9.19 -12.10 -11.00
C MET A 52 -7.75 -12.57 -10.70
N GLY A 53 -7.22 -12.29 -9.50
CA GLY A 53 -5.88 -12.70 -9.10
C GLY A 53 -4.76 -11.88 -9.76
N LEU A 54 -5.02 -10.60 -10.03
CA LEU A 54 -4.07 -9.68 -10.69
C LEU A 54 -3.38 -8.73 -9.71
N SER A 55 -3.68 -8.81 -8.41
CA SER A 55 -3.17 -7.88 -7.39
C SER A 55 -1.71 -8.14 -6.99
N CYS A 56 -1.06 -7.10 -6.46
CA CYS A 56 0.30 -7.15 -5.92
C CYS A 56 0.47 -6.59 -4.50
N GLY A 57 -0.64 -6.15 -3.91
CA GLY A 57 -0.75 -5.69 -2.54
C GLY A 57 -2.20 -5.48 -2.17
N ASN A 58 -2.43 -4.95 -0.98
CA ASN A 58 -3.75 -4.53 -0.49
C ASN A 58 -3.66 -3.06 -0.07
N PRO A 59 -3.71 -2.10 -1.03
CA PRO A 59 -3.55 -0.69 -0.71
C PRO A 59 -4.69 -0.18 0.16
N VAL A 60 -5.90 -0.76 0.06
CA VAL A 60 -7.03 -0.41 0.91
C VAL A 60 -6.66 -0.60 2.39
N ALA A 61 -6.05 -1.74 2.77
CA ALA A 61 -5.59 -2.05 4.15
C ALA A 61 -4.57 -1.04 4.70
N LEU A 62 -3.79 -0.44 3.82
CA LEU A 62 -2.70 0.47 4.18
C LEU A 62 -3.12 1.94 4.11
N ALA A 63 -4.18 2.25 3.36
CA ALA A 63 -4.61 3.61 3.08
C ALA A 63 -5.19 4.34 4.30
N GLY A 64 -5.55 3.65 5.38
CA GLY A 64 -6.13 4.28 6.57
C GLY A 64 -7.43 5.04 6.26
N LEU A 65 -8.24 4.51 5.33
CA LEU A 65 -9.50 5.12 4.87
C LEU A 65 -10.45 5.41 6.04
N ARG A 66 -11.11 6.56 5.98
CA ARG A 66 -12.03 7.05 7.02
C ARG A 66 -13.44 7.18 6.49
N GLU A 67 -14.40 7.08 7.39
CA GLU A 67 -15.80 7.32 7.06
C GLU A 67 -15.99 8.74 6.50
N GLY A 68 -16.76 8.85 5.42
CA GLY A 68 -16.99 10.12 4.71
C GLY A 68 -15.94 10.50 3.68
N GLU A 69 -14.79 9.81 3.60
CA GLU A 69 -13.76 10.13 2.60
C GLU A 69 -14.20 9.78 1.17
N THR A 70 -13.72 10.56 0.20
CA THR A 70 -13.71 10.21 -1.21
C THR A 70 -12.37 9.55 -1.56
N VAL A 71 -12.41 8.31 -2.02
CA VAL A 71 -11.25 7.52 -2.42
C VAL A 71 -11.32 7.17 -3.90
N VAL A 72 -10.19 7.25 -4.59
CA VAL A 72 -10.04 6.86 -6.00
C VAL A 72 -9.06 5.71 -6.11
N ASP A 73 -9.45 4.66 -6.85
CA ASP A 73 -8.61 3.52 -7.20
C ASP A 73 -8.20 3.57 -8.68
N LEU A 74 -6.89 3.58 -8.94
CA LEU A 74 -6.32 3.67 -10.28
C LEU A 74 -6.01 2.29 -10.86
N GLY A 75 -6.66 1.98 -11.98
CA GLY A 75 -6.71 0.66 -12.61
C GLY A 75 -7.52 -0.32 -11.79
N SER A 76 -8.78 0.05 -11.52
CA SER A 76 -9.65 -0.66 -10.58
C SER A 76 -10.01 -2.10 -11.02
N GLY A 77 -9.77 -2.46 -12.28
CA GLY A 77 -10.09 -3.77 -12.83
C GLY A 77 -11.56 -4.12 -12.61
N GLY A 78 -11.81 -5.32 -12.08
CA GLY A 78 -13.15 -5.80 -11.71
C GLY A 78 -13.74 -5.15 -10.45
N GLY A 79 -13.06 -4.17 -9.84
CA GLY A 79 -13.57 -3.38 -8.72
C GLY A 79 -13.31 -3.96 -7.33
N LEU A 80 -12.38 -4.92 -7.17
CA LEU A 80 -12.01 -5.52 -5.88
C LEU A 80 -11.73 -4.46 -4.81
N ASP A 81 -10.77 -3.58 -5.08
CA ASP A 81 -10.31 -2.57 -4.12
C ASP A 81 -11.36 -1.46 -3.93
N VAL A 82 -12.07 -1.05 -4.99
CA VAL A 82 -13.18 -0.08 -4.92
C VAL A 82 -14.31 -0.57 -4.01
N LEU A 83 -14.74 -1.83 -4.15
CA LEU A 83 -15.83 -2.38 -3.34
C LEU A 83 -15.41 -2.56 -1.87
N LEU A 84 -14.15 -2.89 -1.59
CA LEU A 84 -13.62 -2.90 -0.23
C LEU A 84 -13.51 -1.49 0.36
N ALA A 85 -13.05 -0.54 -0.43
CA ALA A 85 -12.92 0.86 -0.04
C ALA A 85 -14.29 1.48 0.27
N SER A 86 -15.30 1.20 -0.55
CA SER A 86 -16.71 1.63 -0.36
C SER A 86 -17.26 1.25 1.01
N LYS A 87 -16.96 0.04 1.50
CA LYS A 87 -17.38 -0.41 2.84
C LYS A 87 -16.67 0.36 3.95
N ARG A 88 -15.41 0.75 3.75
CA ARG A 88 -14.58 1.42 4.77
C ARG A 88 -14.89 2.91 4.88
N VAL A 89 -15.15 3.57 3.76
CA VAL A 89 -15.55 4.99 3.76
C VAL A 89 -17.01 5.19 4.14
N GLY A 90 -17.79 4.10 4.28
CA GLY A 90 -19.16 4.13 4.76
C GLY A 90 -20.14 4.81 3.80
N PRO A 91 -21.42 4.89 4.17
CA PRO A 91 -22.49 5.35 3.29
C PRO A 91 -22.41 6.85 2.94
N THR A 92 -21.67 7.63 3.72
CA THR A 92 -21.42 9.07 3.50
C THR A 92 -20.15 9.34 2.69
N GLY A 93 -19.26 8.36 2.59
CA GLY A 93 -18.07 8.42 1.75
C GLY A 93 -18.35 7.94 0.33
N LYS A 94 -17.31 7.95 -0.51
CA LYS A 94 -17.42 7.59 -1.93
C LYS A 94 -16.18 6.85 -2.41
N ALA A 95 -16.33 5.74 -3.13
CA ALA A 95 -15.22 5.02 -3.75
C ALA A 95 -15.35 5.04 -5.28
N ILE A 96 -14.30 5.46 -5.97
CA ILE A 96 -14.31 5.70 -7.41
C ILE A 96 -13.24 4.82 -8.06
N GLY A 97 -13.62 3.98 -9.02
CA GLY A 97 -12.69 3.21 -9.85
C GLY A 97 -12.43 3.87 -11.19
N ILE A 98 -11.15 3.94 -11.59
CA ILE A 98 -10.71 4.37 -12.91
C ILE A 98 -10.06 3.19 -13.61
N ASP A 99 -10.55 2.81 -14.79
CA ASP A 99 -9.90 1.80 -15.62
C ASP A 99 -10.05 2.14 -17.11
N MET A 100 -9.04 1.81 -17.92
CA MET A 100 -9.06 2.09 -19.36
C MET A 100 -9.70 0.95 -20.17
N THR A 101 -9.98 -0.19 -19.54
CA THR A 101 -10.44 -1.41 -20.21
C THR A 101 -11.97 -1.53 -20.11
N PRO A 102 -12.72 -1.50 -21.22
CA PRO A 102 -14.19 -1.57 -21.20
C PRO A 102 -14.72 -2.81 -20.47
N ASP A 103 -14.18 -3.99 -20.75
CA ASP A 103 -14.62 -5.25 -20.13
C ASP A 103 -14.45 -5.24 -18.60
N MET A 104 -13.40 -4.59 -18.09
CA MET A 104 -13.15 -4.46 -16.65
C MET A 104 -14.18 -3.54 -15.99
N VAL A 105 -14.41 -2.37 -16.58
CA VAL A 105 -15.38 -1.39 -16.09
C VAL A 105 -16.79 -1.98 -16.08
N ASP A 106 -17.18 -2.69 -17.13
CA ASP A 106 -18.50 -3.34 -17.21
C ASP A 106 -18.67 -4.41 -16.12
N ARG A 107 -17.61 -5.20 -15.88
CA ARG A 107 -17.60 -6.22 -14.81
C ARG A 107 -17.68 -5.60 -13.42
N ALA A 108 -16.97 -4.50 -13.19
CA ALA A 108 -16.98 -3.78 -11.93
C ALA A 108 -18.36 -3.15 -11.63
N ARG A 109 -18.99 -2.55 -12.65
CA ARG A 109 -20.36 -2.02 -12.56
C ARG A 109 -21.38 -3.13 -12.25
N ALA A 110 -21.26 -4.28 -12.91
CA ALA A 110 -22.12 -5.43 -12.64
C ALA A 110 -21.95 -5.95 -11.20
N GLY A 111 -20.70 -6.07 -10.72
CA GLY A 111 -20.40 -6.47 -9.35
C GLY A 111 -20.96 -5.49 -8.32
N ALA A 112 -20.82 -4.18 -8.56
CA ALA A 112 -21.39 -3.15 -7.69
C ALA A 112 -22.93 -3.21 -7.61
N ALA A 113 -23.59 -3.43 -8.75
CA ALA A 113 -25.04 -3.59 -8.79
C ALA A 113 -25.51 -4.84 -8.03
N GLU A 114 -24.80 -5.96 -8.14
CA GLU A 114 -25.11 -7.22 -7.46
C GLU A 114 -25.08 -7.09 -5.93
N VAL A 115 -24.09 -6.37 -5.40
CA VAL A 115 -23.99 -6.12 -3.94
C VAL A 115 -24.76 -4.90 -3.47
N GLY A 116 -25.46 -4.21 -4.36
CA GLY A 116 -26.24 -3.01 -4.04
C GLY A 116 -25.38 -1.85 -3.52
N ALA A 117 -24.13 -1.72 -3.98
CA ALA A 117 -23.26 -0.63 -3.58
C ALA A 117 -23.75 0.70 -4.19
N THR A 118 -24.16 1.64 -3.35
CA THR A 118 -24.73 2.94 -3.79
C THR A 118 -23.72 4.08 -3.76
N ASN A 119 -22.58 3.90 -3.10
CA ASN A 119 -21.53 4.90 -2.92
C ASN A 119 -20.29 4.63 -3.79
N VAL A 120 -20.48 3.96 -4.93
CA VAL A 120 -19.41 3.63 -5.89
C VAL A 120 -19.65 4.23 -7.27
N GLU A 121 -18.57 4.62 -7.94
CA GLU A 121 -18.57 5.04 -9.34
C GLU A 121 -17.43 4.38 -10.11
N PHE A 122 -17.65 4.05 -11.38
CA PHE A 122 -16.62 3.50 -12.26
C PHE A 122 -16.56 4.28 -13.56
N HIS A 123 -15.37 4.79 -13.90
CA HIS A 123 -15.11 5.58 -15.09
C HIS A 123 -14.19 4.83 -16.05
N LEU A 124 -14.60 4.81 -17.32
CA LEU A 124 -13.75 4.35 -18.42
C LEU A 124 -12.81 5.51 -18.81
N ALA A 125 -11.59 5.49 -18.30
CA ALA A 125 -10.61 6.54 -18.53
C ALA A 125 -9.17 6.06 -18.27
N ARG A 126 -8.20 6.80 -18.79
CA ARG A 126 -6.78 6.55 -18.50
C ARG A 126 -6.41 7.19 -17.16
N ILE A 127 -5.47 6.58 -16.45
CA ILE A 127 -5.00 7.06 -15.15
C ILE A 127 -4.10 8.30 -15.23
N ASP A 128 -3.64 8.66 -16.44
CA ASP A 128 -2.92 9.89 -16.74
C ASP A 128 -3.84 11.03 -17.25
N GLN A 129 -5.16 10.80 -17.26
CA GLN A 129 -6.19 11.78 -17.62
C GLN A 129 -7.47 11.50 -16.83
N LEU A 130 -7.46 11.83 -15.54
CA LEU A 130 -8.55 11.50 -14.62
C LEU A 130 -9.78 12.38 -14.90
N PRO A 131 -10.98 11.79 -15.10
CA PRO A 131 -12.21 12.53 -15.34
C PRO A 131 -12.81 13.08 -14.04
N LEU A 132 -11.96 13.65 -13.18
CA LEU A 132 -12.30 14.12 -11.84
C LEU A 132 -11.88 15.58 -11.67
N PRO A 133 -12.64 16.38 -10.90
CA PRO A 133 -12.25 17.77 -10.61
C PRO A 133 -10.98 17.86 -9.77
N ASP A 134 -10.31 19.00 -9.86
CA ASP A 134 -9.21 19.36 -8.97
C ASP A 134 -9.66 19.32 -7.50
N ALA A 135 -8.76 18.91 -6.60
CA ALA A 135 -8.98 18.94 -5.15
C ALA A 135 -10.32 18.33 -4.70
N SER A 136 -10.72 17.20 -5.30
CA SER A 136 -11.99 16.52 -5.03
C SER A 136 -11.84 15.23 -4.24
N VAL A 137 -10.63 14.70 -4.08
CA VAL A 137 -10.34 13.36 -3.55
C VAL A 137 -9.52 13.44 -2.27
N ASP A 138 -9.87 12.66 -1.25
CA ASP A 138 -9.13 12.59 0.02
C ASP A 138 -7.98 11.58 -0.04
N CYS A 139 -8.19 10.45 -0.73
CA CYS A 139 -7.20 9.39 -0.87
C CYS A 139 -7.16 8.81 -2.29
N VAL A 140 -5.97 8.65 -2.86
CA VAL A 140 -5.76 7.87 -4.08
C VAL A 140 -5.06 6.56 -3.72
N ILE A 141 -5.59 5.44 -4.21
CA ILE A 141 -4.98 4.12 -4.10
C ILE A 141 -4.69 3.55 -5.49
N SER A 142 -3.73 2.63 -5.57
CA SER A 142 -3.46 1.85 -6.77
C SER A 142 -2.74 0.56 -6.42
N ASN A 143 -2.92 -0.46 -7.26
CA ASN A 143 -2.39 -1.80 -7.07
C ASN A 143 -1.78 -2.31 -8.38
N CYS A 144 -0.47 -2.08 -8.58
CA CYS A 144 0.31 -2.50 -9.76
C CYS A 144 -0.21 -2.03 -11.12
N VAL A 145 -0.60 -0.76 -11.24
CA VAL A 145 -1.10 -0.20 -12.52
C VAL A 145 -0.18 0.89 -13.06
N ILE A 146 0.51 1.64 -12.20
CA ILE A 146 1.34 2.78 -12.62
C ILE A 146 2.51 2.33 -13.52
N ASN A 147 3.02 1.11 -13.34
CA ASN A 147 4.02 0.52 -14.22
C ASN A 147 3.56 0.35 -15.67
N LEU A 148 2.26 0.17 -15.89
CA LEU A 148 1.67 0.03 -17.22
C LEU A 148 1.51 1.37 -17.94
N ALA A 149 1.57 2.48 -17.20
CA ALA A 149 1.46 3.82 -17.74
C ALA A 149 2.71 4.20 -18.55
N PRO A 150 2.54 4.66 -19.80
CA PRO A 150 3.64 5.17 -20.62
C PRO A 150 4.26 6.45 -20.06
N ASP A 151 3.42 7.40 -19.59
CA ASP A 151 3.87 8.65 -18.95
C ASP A 151 3.51 8.65 -17.46
N LYS A 152 4.42 8.11 -16.65
CA LYS A 152 4.28 8.07 -15.18
C LYS A 152 4.28 9.47 -14.55
N ALA A 153 4.98 10.43 -15.16
CA ALA A 153 4.99 11.80 -14.66
C ALA A 153 3.61 12.45 -14.83
N ALA A 154 2.91 12.19 -15.94
CA ALA A 154 1.52 12.60 -16.12
C ALA A 154 0.59 11.98 -15.09
N VAL A 155 0.73 10.67 -14.81
CA VAL A 155 -0.03 10.01 -13.75
C VAL A 155 0.17 10.71 -12.40
N PHE A 156 1.40 10.95 -11.97
CA PHE A 156 1.64 11.61 -10.68
C PHE A 156 1.10 13.05 -10.64
N ARG A 157 1.19 13.81 -11.73
CA ARG A 157 0.56 15.15 -11.83
C ARG A 157 -0.95 15.08 -11.69
N GLU A 158 -1.61 14.10 -12.31
CA GLU A 158 -3.06 13.91 -12.20
C GLU A 158 -3.48 13.50 -10.79
N ILE A 159 -2.74 12.59 -10.15
CA ILE A 159 -2.98 12.22 -8.74
C ILE A 159 -2.89 13.46 -7.86
N LEU A 160 -1.82 14.26 -8.01
CA LEU A 160 -1.68 15.49 -7.24
C LEU A 160 -2.82 16.47 -7.52
N ARG A 161 -3.24 16.62 -8.78
CA ARG A 161 -4.32 17.54 -9.19
C ARG A 161 -5.63 17.21 -8.48
N VAL A 162 -6.05 15.94 -8.50
CA VAL A 162 -7.35 15.52 -7.96
C VAL A 162 -7.36 15.45 -6.43
N LEU A 163 -6.21 15.23 -5.80
CA LEU A 163 -6.11 15.22 -4.34
C LEU A 163 -6.44 16.60 -3.75
N LYS A 164 -7.25 16.61 -2.69
CA LYS A 164 -7.43 17.77 -1.81
C LYS A 164 -6.11 18.14 -1.13
N PRO A 165 -5.91 19.40 -0.73
CA PRO A 165 -4.84 19.74 0.21
C PRO A 165 -4.95 18.86 1.47
N GLY A 166 -3.84 18.26 1.91
CA GLY A 166 -3.82 17.26 2.98
C GLY A 166 -4.23 15.84 2.55
N GLY A 167 -4.62 15.65 1.29
CA GLY A 167 -4.91 14.35 0.70
C GLY A 167 -3.66 13.50 0.52
N ARG A 168 -3.86 12.18 0.40
CA ARG A 168 -2.77 11.20 0.37
C ARG A 168 -2.87 10.20 -0.77
N MET A 169 -1.72 9.71 -1.21
CA MET A 169 -1.60 8.59 -2.12
C MET A 169 -1.01 7.40 -1.36
N VAL A 170 -1.63 6.22 -1.53
CA VAL A 170 -1.14 4.94 -0.99
C VAL A 170 -1.18 3.88 -2.07
N VAL A 171 -0.01 3.49 -2.56
CA VAL A 171 0.11 2.57 -3.70
C VAL A 171 0.90 1.33 -3.31
N SER A 172 0.45 0.18 -3.80
CA SER A 172 1.25 -1.04 -3.88
C SER A 172 1.70 -1.23 -5.31
N ASP A 173 3.00 -1.31 -5.56
CA ASP A 173 3.56 -1.41 -6.93
C ASP A 173 4.80 -2.29 -6.97
N ILE A 174 5.35 -2.48 -8.17
CA ILE A 174 6.69 -3.04 -8.37
C ILE A 174 7.66 -1.91 -8.70
N ALA A 175 8.80 -1.84 -8.03
CA ALA A 175 9.89 -0.91 -8.35
C ALA A 175 11.21 -1.65 -8.50
N LEU A 176 12.09 -1.11 -9.34
CA LEU A 176 13.40 -1.71 -9.63
C LEU A 176 14.42 -1.29 -8.58
N ARG A 177 15.19 -2.27 -8.08
CA ARG A 177 16.41 -2.08 -7.31
C ARG A 177 17.60 -1.73 -8.21
N LYS A 178 17.57 -2.19 -9.46
CA LYS A 178 18.57 -1.95 -10.49
C LYS A 178 17.96 -2.19 -11.89
N PRO A 179 18.57 -1.64 -12.97
CA PRO A 179 18.04 -1.81 -14.31
C PRO A 179 17.86 -3.28 -14.71
N LEU A 180 16.76 -3.58 -15.39
CA LEU A 180 16.49 -4.90 -15.96
C LEU A 180 17.41 -5.18 -17.17
N PRO A 181 17.71 -6.46 -17.47
CA PRO A 181 18.28 -6.83 -18.75
C PRO A 181 17.35 -6.42 -19.90
N GLU A 182 17.92 -5.99 -21.03
CA GLU A 182 17.17 -5.53 -22.22
C GLU A 182 16.13 -6.56 -22.69
N SER A 183 16.47 -7.85 -22.64
CA SER A 183 15.57 -8.95 -22.99
C SER A 183 14.28 -9.01 -22.16
N VAL A 184 14.29 -8.47 -20.93
CA VAL A 184 13.12 -8.41 -20.06
C VAL A 184 12.44 -7.05 -20.16
N ALA A 185 13.22 -5.96 -20.28
CA ALA A 185 12.69 -4.61 -20.45
C ALA A 185 11.84 -4.45 -21.73
N ASP A 186 12.17 -5.17 -22.81
CA ASP A 186 11.44 -5.14 -24.08
C ASP A 186 10.32 -6.20 -24.18
N SER A 187 10.10 -7.00 -23.13
CA SER A 187 9.09 -8.06 -23.16
C SER A 187 7.68 -7.51 -22.88
N VAL A 188 6.77 -7.74 -23.83
CA VAL A 188 5.34 -7.42 -23.69
C VAL A 188 4.72 -8.17 -22.51
N GLN A 189 5.09 -9.42 -22.30
CA GLN A 189 4.58 -10.23 -21.20
C GLN A 189 5.06 -9.70 -19.85
N ALA A 190 6.34 -9.33 -19.74
CA ALA A 190 6.87 -8.70 -18.53
C ALA A 190 6.27 -7.30 -18.31
N LEU A 191 5.90 -6.59 -19.38
CA LEU A 191 5.16 -5.32 -19.29
C LEU A 191 3.76 -5.54 -18.72
N VAL A 192 2.99 -6.48 -19.27
CA VAL A 192 1.64 -6.82 -18.77
C VAL A 192 1.71 -7.39 -17.34
N GLY A 193 2.81 -8.03 -16.96
CA GLY A 193 3.10 -8.44 -15.59
C GLY A 193 3.62 -7.32 -14.67
N CYS A 194 3.60 -6.06 -15.11
CA CYS A 194 4.04 -4.87 -14.38
C CYS A 194 5.54 -4.84 -14.00
N ILE A 195 6.37 -5.69 -14.61
CA ILE A 195 7.81 -5.79 -14.36
C ILE A 195 8.60 -4.90 -15.32
N ALA A 196 8.40 -5.05 -16.63
CA ALA A 196 9.18 -4.32 -17.63
C ALA A 196 8.94 -2.81 -17.59
N GLY A 197 7.72 -2.41 -17.22
CA GLY A 197 7.35 -1.00 -17.05
C GLY A 197 7.75 -0.40 -15.70
N ALA A 198 8.34 -1.18 -14.79
CA ALA A 198 8.78 -0.69 -13.49
C ALA A 198 9.99 0.25 -13.65
N ILE A 199 10.06 1.26 -12.79
CA ILE A 199 11.17 2.22 -12.71
C ILE A 199 11.99 2.01 -11.44
N LEU A 200 13.20 2.57 -11.39
CA LEU A 200 14.02 2.54 -10.19
C LEU A 200 13.30 3.18 -9.00
N ILE A 201 13.53 2.66 -7.79
CA ILE A 201 12.98 3.21 -6.55
C ILE A 201 13.30 4.71 -6.44
N GLU A 202 14.55 5.09 -6.76
CA GLU A 202 15.01 6.47 -6.71
C GLU A 202 14.31 7.36 -7.76
N ASP A 203 14.01 6.81 -8.94
CA ASP A 203 13.24 7.52 -9.97
C ASP A 203 11.78 7.69 -9.58
N TYR A 204 11.19 6.69 -8.90
CA TYR A 204 9.84 6.77 -8.37
C TYR A 204 9.73 7.91 -7.34
N GLU A 205 10.67 7.97 -6.39
CA GLU A 205 10.74 9.06 -5.40
C GLU A 205 10.95 10.42 -6.06
N ARG A 206 11.86 10.50 -7.04
CA ARG A 206 12.15 11.73 -7.77
C ARG A 206 10.93 12.25 -8.53
N LEU A 207 10.24 11.40 -9.29
CA LEU A 207 9.06 11.78 -10.07
C LEU A 207 7.90 12.26 -9.18
N LEU A 208 7.69 11.63 -8.01
CA LEU A 208 6.70 12.09 -7.04
C LEU A 208 7.04 13.50 -6.52
N ARG A 209 8.30 13.74 -6.17
CA ARG A 209 8.76 15.07 -5.71
C ARG A 209 8.65 16.12 -6.81
N GLU A 210 9.02 15.79 -8.03
CA GLU A 210 8.89 16.66 -9.21
C GLU A 210 7.43 17.00 -9.52
N ALA A 211 6.50 16.06 -9.29
CA ALA A 211 5.09 16.32 -9.41
C ALA A 211 4.57 17.30 -8.34
N GLY A 212 5.23 17.39 -7.19
CA GLY A 212 4.85 18.28 -6.08
C GLY A 212 4.37 17.56 -4.82
N PHE A 213 4.59 16.25 -4.71
CA PHE A 213 4.32 15.54 -3.46
C PHE A 213 5.38 15.79 -2.40
N GLU A 214 4.93 15.82 -1.15
CA GLU A 214 5.77 15.84 0.04
C GLU A 214 5.62 14.55 0.83
N ALA A 215 6.45 14.38 1.86
CA ALA A 215 6.50 13.18 2.71
C ALA A 215 6.53 11.86 1.91
N VAL A 216 7.24 11.86 0.77
CA VAL A 216 7.37 10.70 -0.11
C VAL A 216 8.18 9.61 0.58
N VAL A 217 7.58 8.43 0.70
CA VAL A 217 8.20 7.20 1.21
C VAL A 217 7.93 6.07 0.24
N VAL A 218 8.99 5.49 -0.32
CA VAL A 218 8.93 4.25 -1.11
C VAL A 218 9.61 3.14 -0.31
N GLN A 219 8.80 2.25 0.26
CA GLN A 219 9.27 1.19 1.15
C GLN A 219 9.19 -0.17 0.47
N ASP A 220 10.31 -0.88 0.41
CA ASP A 220 10.34 -2.30 0.06
C ASP A 220 9.61 -3.14 1.12
N THR A 221 8.66 -3.96 0.68
CA THR A 221 7.85 -4.81 1.56
C THR A 221 8.52 -6.10 1.98
N GLY A 222 9.59 -6.50 1.29
CA GLY A 222 10.21 -7.82 1.40
C GLY A 222 9.34 -8.97 0.87
N ALA A 223 8.22 -8.67 0.19
CA ALA A 223 7.37 -9.70 -0.40
C ALA A 223 8.09 -10.42 -1.55
N ASN A 224 7.93 -11.74 -1.61
CA ASN A 224 8.58 -12.55 -2.62
C ASN A 224 7.83 -12.45 -3.96
N LEU A 225 8.39 -11.72 -4.91
CA LEU A 225 7.81 -11.55 -6.24
C LEU A 225 7.78 -12.85 -7.06
N ASN A 226 8.56 -13.87 -6.69
CA ASN A 226 8.47 -15.18 -7.36
C ASN A 226 7.12 -15.86 -7.10
N ALA A 227 6.29 -15.35 -6.18
CA ALA A 227 4.89 -15.74 -6.04
C ALA A 227 4.10 -15.61 -7.35
N TYR A 228 4.40 -14.63 -8.22
CA TYR A 228 3.77 -14.53 -9.54
C TYR A 228 4.05 -15.74 -10.43
N ALA A 229 5.27 -16.28 -10.36
CA ALA A 229 5.65 -17.49 -11.09
C ALA A 229 5.02 -18.77 -10.49
N GLN A 230 4.74 -18.78 -9.18
CA GLN A 230 4.11 -19.91 -8.49
C GLN A 230 2.57 -19.91 -8.58
N ALA A 231 1.93 -18.74 -8.63
CA ALA A 231 0.50 -18.59 -8.92
C ALA A 231 0.14 -19.07 -10.33
N SER A 232 1.09 -18.92 -11.26
CA SER A 232 1.11 -19.49 -12.61
C SER A 232 1.36 -21.02 -12.62
N GLY A 233 1.33 -21.68 -11.45
CA GLY A 233 1.61 -23.10 -11.26
C GLY A 233 0.38 -23.98 -10.99
N ASN A 234 -0.79 -23.41 -10.69
CA ASN A 234 -2.00 -24.17 -10.37
C ASN A 234 -3.20 -23.84 -11.27
N GLY A 235 -2.95 -23.36 -12.49
CA GLY A 235 -3.90 -23.46 -13.57
C GLY A 235 -3.94 -24.89 -14.13
N CYS A 236 -5.05 -25.60 -13.92
CA CYS A 236 -5.52 -26.64 -14.82
C CYS A 236 -4.62 -27.87 -15.11
N CYS A 237 -4.04 -28.51 -14.09
CA CYS A 237 -3.56 -29.90 -14.24
C CYS A 237 -4.14 -30.79 -13.13
N GLY A 238 -5.42 -31.12 -13.28
CA GLY A 238 -6.14 -32.06 -12.43
C GLY A 238 -7.24 -32.78 -13.20
N GLY A 239 -6.84 -33.64 -14.16
CA GLY A 239 -7.68 -34.73 -14.66
C GLY A 239 -8.40 -34.52 -16.00
N SER A 240 -8.01 -35.36 -16.97
CA SER A 240 -8.73 -35.78 -18.18
C SER A 240 -8.79 -34.84 -19.40
N ALA A 241 -7.97 -35.21 -20.38
CA ALA A 241 -8.21 -35.26 -21.83
C ALA A 241 -9.25 -34.29 -22.43
N CYS A 242 -8.78 -33.35 -23.27
CA CYS A 242 -9.37 -32.98 -24.57
C CYS A 242 -8.53 -31.90 -25.28
N GLY A 243 -8.13 -32.19 -26.53
CA GLY A 243 -8.11 -31.25 -27.66
C GLY A 243 -7.05 -30.14 -27.73
N ASP A 244 -6.19 -30.22 -28.75
CA ASP A 244 -5.37 -29.12 -29.24
C ASP A 244 -6.18 -27.83 -29.50
N SER A 245 -5.52 -26.69 -29.25
CA SER A 245 -5.97 -25.28 -29.33
C SER A 245 -6.64 -24.69 -28.08
N ALA A 246 -5.82 -24.29 -27.10
CA ALA A 246 -6.19 -23.33 -26.04
C ALA A 246 -5.22 -22.13 -26.10
N PRO A 247 -5.68 -20.89 -25.85
CA PRO A 247 -4.80 -19.71 -25.87
C PRO A 247 -3.80 -19.82 -24.72
N THR A 248 -2.52 -19.63 -25.02
CA THR A 248 -1.44 -19.58 -24.02
C THR A 248 -1.74 -18.45 -23.05
N GLY A 249 -1.93 -18.76 -21.76
CA GLY A 249 -2.29 -17.77 -20.77
C GLY A 249 -1.13 -16.79 -20.54
N LEU A 250 -1.46 -15.53 -20.21
CA LEU A 250 -0.53 -14.49 -19.78
C LEU A 250 0.53 -14.99 -18.77
N HIS A 251 0.11 -15.92 -17.90
CA HIS A 251 0.89 -16.55 -16.87
C HIS A 251 1.99 -17.51 -17.37
N ASP A 252 1.76 -18.25 -18.46
CA ASP A 252 2.70 -19.27 -18.95
C ASP A 252 3.88 -18.67 -19.72
N GLU A 253 3.63 -17.62 -20.50
CA GLU A 253 4.69 -16.93 -21.24
C GLU A 253 5.53 -16.03 -20.32
N LEU A 254 4.90 -15.34 -19.37
CA LEU A 254 5.61 -14.59 -18.31
C LEU A 254 6.53 -15.52 -17.52
N LYS A 255 6.07 -16.72 -17.18
CA LYS A 255 6.87 -17.75 -16.50
C LYS A 255 8.14 -18.11 -17.28
N SER A 256 8.10 -18.18 -18.61
CA SER A 256 9.30 -18.45 -19.42
C SER A 256 10.35 -17.33 -19.32
N VAL A 257 9.90 -16.07 -19.28
CA VAL A 257 10.78 -14.89 -19.12
C VAL A 257 11.38 -14.87 -17.71
N LEU A 258 10.55 -15.09 -16.68
CA LEU A 258 10.96 -15.07 -15.28
C LEU A 258 11.74 -16.31 -14.83
N GLN A 259 11.71 -17.42 -15.58
CA GLN A 259 12.53 -18.62 -15.29
C GLN A 259 14.02 -18.39 -15.50
N THR A 260 14.40 -17.38 -16.29
CA THR A 260 15.80 -17.07 -16.61
C THR A 260 16.37 -15.95 -15.73
N LEU A 261 15.53 -15.30 -14.91
CA LEU A 261 15.89 -14.15 -14.12
C LEU A 261 15.33 -14.26 -12.69
N ASP A 262 16.18 -14.15 -11.67
CA ASP A 262 15.67 -13.95 -10.31
C ASP A 262 15.10 -12.52 -10.19
N VAL A 263 13.78 -12.40 -10.30
CA VAL A 263 13.07 -11.12 -10.29
C VAL A 263 13.35 -10.35 -9.00
N ASN A 264 13.46 -11.03 -7.86
CA ASN A 264 13.75 -10.40 -6.57
C ASN A 264 15.14 -9.75 -6.52
N ALA A 265 16.06 -10.14 -7.39
CA ALA A 265 17.37 -9.52 -7.50
C ALA A 265 17.34 -8.16 -8.24
N TYR A 266 16.25 -7.88 -8.98
CA TYR A 266 16.10 -6.70 -9.82
C TYR A 266 14.95 -5.80 -9.38
N ALA A 267 13.89 -6.37 -8.82
CA ALA A 267 12.67 -5.67 -8.48
C ALA A 267 12.22 -6.01 -7.06
N ALA A 268 11.40 -5.13 -6.50
CA ALA A 268 10.77 -5.27 -5.20
C ALA A 268 9.30 -4.89 -5.30
N SER A 269 8.45 -5.58 -4.53
CA SER A 269 7.12 -5.05 -4.22
C SER A 269 7.30 -3.90 -3.23
N VAL A 270 6.84 -2.72 -3.60
CA VAL A 270 6.96 -1.51 -2.80
C VAL A 270 5.60 -1.02 -2.34
N ARG A 271 5.60 -0.41 -1.15
CA ARG A 271 4.53 0.46 -0.67
C ARG A 271 4.97 1.89 -0.84
N VAL A 272 4.15 2.68 -1.50
CA VAL A 272 4.42 4.09 -1.78
C VAL A 272 3.40 4.92 -1.02
N HIS A 273 3.89 5.82 -0.18
CA HIS A 273 3.10 6.82 0.51
C HIS A 273 3.58 8.21 0.12
N ALA A 274 2.64 9.09 -0.20
CA ALA A 274 2.94 10.48 -0.55
C ALA A 274 1.78 11.39 -0.13
N LEU A 275 2.08 12.63 0.27
CA LEU A 275 1.11 13.62 0.72
C LEU A 275 1.09 14.84 -0.20
N LYS A 276 -0.11 15.37 -0.45
CA LYS A 276 -0.26 16.72 -1.00
C LYS A 276 -0.34 17.70 0.16
N THR A 277 0.56 18.66 0.23
CA THR A 277 0.56 19.64 1.32
C THR A 277 -0.63 20.59 1.27
N VAL A 278 -0.88 21.17 2.44
CA VAL A 278 -1.83 22.28 2.59
C VAL A 278 -1.06 23.56 2.30
N ASP A 279 -1.49 24.34 1.32
CA ASP A 279 -0.95 25.68 1.09
C ASP A 279 -1.17 26.51 2.36
N GLU A 280 -0.10 27.04 2.96
CA GLU A 280 -0.14 27.80 4.21
C GLU A 280 -1.12 28.99 4.14
N SER A 281 -1.41 29.52 2.94
CA SER A 281 -2.39 30.58 2.73
C SER A 281 -3.85 30.17 3.06
N PHE A 282 -4.16 28.87 3.05
CA PHE A 282 -5.49 28.32 3.35
C PHE A 282 -5.71 28.05 4.85
N THR A 283 -4.65 28.12 5.66
CA THR A 283 -4.63 27.51 7.00
C THR A 283 -5.15 28.39 8.14
N PHE A 284 -5.13 29.72 8.00
CA PHE A 284 -5.34 30.61 9.15
C PHE A 284 -6.76 30.61 9.73
N GLU A 285 -7.79 30.29 8.95
CA GLU A 285 -9.18 30.30 9.44
C GLU A 285 -9.69 28.91 9.88
N GLN A 286 -9.16 27.81 9.32
CA GLN A 286 -9.62 26.45 9.64
C GLN A 286 -8.76 25.69 10.66
N GLN A 287 -7.51 26.08 10.92
CA GLN A 287 -6.66 25.40 11.91
C GLN A 287 -7.09 25.58 13.37
N LYS A 288 -7.95 26.55 13.68
CA LYS A 288 -8.44 26.76 15.06
C LYS A 288 -9.43 25.69 15.51
N GLU A 289 -10.01 24.91 14.61
CA GLU A 289 -11.10 23.99 14.95
C GLU A 289 -10.68 22.50 15.08
N ASN A 290 -9.47 22.09 14.67
CA ASN A 290 -9.16 20.64 14.54
C ASN A 290 -7.91 20.05 15.23
N ASN A 291 -7.10 20.79 16.02
CA ASN A 291 -5.96 20.17 16.72
C ASN A 291 -6.32 19.76 18.17
N ALA A 292 -6.97 18.60 18.32
CA ALA A 292 -7.21 18.02 19.64
C ALA A 292 -5.89 17.52 20.25
N MET A 293 -5.59 17.94 21.49
CA MET A 293 -4.44 17.46 22.26
C MET A 293 -4.40 15.93 22.31
N LYS A 294 -3.22 15.34 22.07
CA LYS A 294 -2.97 13.89 22.00
C LYS A 294 -2.04 13.46 23.13
N THR A 295 -2.13 12.20 23.56
CA THR A 295 -1.19 11.63 24.54
C THR A 295 -0.29 10.60 23.88
N ILE A 296 1.03 10.82 23.93
CA ILE A 296 2.06 9.96 23.36
C ILE A 296 2.84 9.31 24.50
N GLN A 297 2.94 7.99 24.50
CA GLN A 297 3.72 7.24 25.49
C GLN A 297 4.81 6.42 24.79
N VAL A 298 6.05 6.54 25.25
CA VAL A 298 7.19 5.79 24.74
C VAL A 298 7.71 4.86 25.82
N PHE A 299 7.89 3.60 25.48
CA PHE A 299 8.44 2.56 26.35
C PHE A 299 9.77 2.11 25.77
N ASP A 300 10.88 2.60 26.30
CA ASP A 300 12.23 2.31 25.82
C ASP A 300 12.70 0.91 26.23
N LYS A 301 13.68 0.39 25.48
CA LYS A 301 14.50 -0.77 25.90
C LYS A 301 15.18 -0.51 27.25
N PRO A 302 15.61 -1.56 27.98
CA PRO A 302 16.44 -1.37 29.16
C PRO A 302 17.77 -0.74 28.74
N MET A 303 18.03 0.48 29.23
CA MET A 303 19.20 1.27 28.83
C MET A 303 19.65 2.20 29.95
N CYS A 304 20.89 2.70 29.89
CA CYS A 304 21.42 3.59 30.94
C CYS A 304 20.72 4.95 30.99
N CYS A 305 20.30 5.50 29.84
CA CYS A 305 19.55 6.76 29.73
C CYS A 305 18.87 6.86 28.36
N SER A 306 17.66 7.43 28.33
CA SER A 306 16.83 7.56 27.12
C SER A 306 17.41 8.48 26.03
N THR A 307 18.43 9.28 26.35
CA THR A 307 19.14 10.11 25.36
C THR A 307 20.26 9.36 24.62
N GLY A 308 20.67 8.17 25.10
CA GLY A 308 21.73 7.38 24.45
C GLY A 308 23.14 7.96 24.57
N VAL A 309 23.33 9.02 25.37
CA VAL A 309 24.63 9.70 25.57
C VAL A 309 25.49 8.99 26.61
N CYS A 310 24.88 8.23 27.50
CA CYS A 310 25.55 7.49 28.57
C CYS A 310 25.94 6.08 28.08
N GLY A 311 27.21 5.89 27.72
CA GLY A 311 27.73 4.61 27.27
C GLY A 311 29.07 4.74 26.55
N PRO A 312 29.73 3.62 26.23
CA PRO A 312 31.02 3.63 25.54
C PRO A 312 30.93 4.11 24.07
N ARG A 313 29.71 4.17 23.50
CA ARG A 313 29.41 4.76 22.19
C ARG A 313 28.07 5.50 22.26
N VAL A 314 28.01 6.70 21.70
CA VAL A 314 26.78 7.50 21.60
C VAL A 314 25.91 6.95 20.47
N ASP A 315 24.64 6.69 20.77
CA ASP A 315 23.65 6.34 19.76
C ASP A 315 23.14 7.62 19.08
N PRO A 316 23.25 7.78 17.75
CA PRO A 316 22.82 9.00 17.06
C PRO A 316 21.30 9.14 16.94
N VAL A 317 20.52 8.06 17.12
CA VAL A 317 19.06 8.05 16.95
C VAL A 317 18.37 8.62 18.18
N LEU A 318 18.86 8.28 19.38
CA LEU A 318 18.22 8.62 20.64
C LEU A 318 18.18 10.12 20.98
N PRO A 319 19.23 10.93 20.73
CA PRO A 319 19.19 12.38 20.88
C PRO A 319 18.23 13.04 19.88
N LYS A 320 18.22 12.58 18.63
CA LYS A 320 17.30 13.08 17.60
C LYS A 320 15.86 12.82 18.01
N PHE A 321 15.57 11.59 18.41
CA PHE A 321 14.25 11.19 18.86
C PHE A 321 13.81 11.95 20.12
N ALA A 322 14.71 12.22 21.07
CA ALA A 322 14.41 13.07 22.23
C ALA A 322 14.03 14.50 21.80
N ALA A 323 14.74 15.08 20.84
CA ALA A 323 14.40 16.39 20.28
C ALA A 323 13.04 16.40 19.57
N ASP A 324 12.68 15.31 18.89
CA ASP A 324 11.38 15.15 18.23
C ASP A 324 10.23 15.05 19.26
N LEU A 325 10.45 14.39 20.40
CA LEU A 325 9.48 14.35 21.50
C LEU A 325 9.30 15.71 22.19
N ASP A 326 10.35 16.50 22.34
CA ASP A 326 10.25 17.87 22.88
C ASP A 326 9.56 18.81 21.88
N TRP A 327 9.77 18.60 20.58
CA TRP A 327 8.98 19.27 19.55
C TRP A 327 7.49 18.95 19.68
N LEU A 328 7.09 17.69 19.89
CA LEU A 328 5.67 17.34 20.13
C LEU A 328 5.05 18.03 21.35
N LYS A 329 5.81 18.16 22.45
CA LYS A 329 5.36 18.94 23.61
C LYS A 329 5.15 20.41 23.27
N SER A 330 6.01 20.98 22.43
CA SER A 330 5.87 22.36 21.95
C SER A 330 4.62 22.58 21.08
N GLN A 331 4.11 21.53 20.43
CA GLN A 331 2.85 21.53 19.68
C GLN A 331 1.61 21.34 20.58
N GLY A 332 1.79 21.23 21.90
CA GLY A 332 0.69 21.11 22.87
C GLY A 332 0.23 19.68 23.15
N HIS A 333 0.93 18.65 22.66
CA HIS A 333 0.64 17.26 22.99
C HIS A 333 1.25 16.83 24.33
N THR A 334 0.63 15.86 25.01
CA THR A 334 1.18 15.23 26.22
C THR A 334 2.14 14.13 25.82
N VAL A 335 3.39 14.17 26.31
CA VAL A 335 4.41 13.16 25.98
C VAL A 335 5.00 12.56 27.25
N GLU A 336 4.90 11.24 27.37
CA GLU A 336 5.45 10.43 28.46
C GLU A 336 6.46 9.44 27.90
N ARG A 337 7.59 9.26 28.60
CA ARG A 337 8.65 8.34 28.17
C ARG A 337 9.20 7.57 29.36
N TYR A 338 9.25 6.26 29.23
CA TYR A 338 9.57 5.32 30.31
C TYR A 338 10.71 4.39 29.87
N ASN A 339 11.73 4.25 30.72
CA ASN A 339 12.85 3.34 30.48
C ASN A 339 12.72 2.09 31.35
N LEU A 340 12.74 0.89 30.73
CA LEU A 340 12.53 -0.37 31.44
C LEU A 340 13.54 -0.60 32.58
N ALA A 341 14.79 -0.16 32.43
CA ALA A 341 15.82 -0.33 33.44
C ALA A 341 15.61 0.56 34.68
N GLN A 342 14.94 1.69 34.51
CA GLN A 342 14.75 2.71 35.56
C GLN A 342 13.34 2.69 36.15
N GLN A 343 12.33 2.35 35.33
CA GLN A 343 10.91 2.48 35.64
C GLN A 343 10.09 1.23 35.23
N PRO A 344 10.46 0.01 35.68
CA PRO A 344 9.76 -1.21 35.26
C PRO A 344 8.28 -1.26 35.68
N GLN A 345 7.90 -0.54 36.74
CA GLN A 345 6.51 -0.49 37.22
C GLN A 345 5.59 0.23 36.24
N GLU A 346 6.08 1.20 35.46
CA GLU A 346 5.26 1.92 34.48
C GLU A 346 4.82 1.00 33.33
N PHE A 347 5.64 0.02 32.96
CA PHE A 347 5.33 -0.96 31.91
C PHE A 347 4.20 -1.91 32.31
N LEU A 348 4.00 -2.14 33.63
CA LEU A 348 2.93 -2.99 34.15
C LEU A 348 1.57 -2.28 34.18
N LYS A 349 1.54 -0.94 34.16
CA LYS A 349 0.29 -0.16 34.16
C LYS A 349 -0.49 -0.27 32.86
N TYR A 350 0.16 -0.67 31.76
CA TYR A 350 -0.43 -0.76 30.43
C TYR A 350 -0.54 -2.23 30.00
N PRO A 351 -1.73 -2.85 30.07
CA PRO A 351 -1.91 -4.28 29.79
C PRO A 351 -1.39 -4.71 28.40
N GLU A 352 -1.58 -3.87 27.38
CA GLU A 352 -1.09 -4.11 26.01
C GLU A 352 0.44 -4.19 25.94
N VAL A 353 1.14 -3.31 26.65
CA VAL A 353 2.61 -3.29 26.72
C VAL A 353 3.13 -4.49 27.50
N HIS A 354 2.56 -4.75 28.68
CA HIS A 354 2.94 -5.88 29.52
C HIS A 354 2.71 -7.22 28.83
N LYS A 355 1.54 -7.43 28.21
CA LYS A 355 1.23 -8.64 27.44
C LYS A 355 2.21 -8.82 26.29
N LEU A 356 2.52 -7.75 25.57
CA LEU A 356 3.43 -7.81 24.43
C LEU A 356 4.86 -8.16 24.85
N ILE A 357 5.35 -7.62 25.96
CA ILE A 357 6.66 -8.00 26.53
C ILE A 357 6.62 -9.45 27.03
N GLY A 358 5.54 -9.89 27.68
CA GLY A 358 5.39 -11.26 28.14
C GLY A 358 5.43 -12.30 27.01
N VAL A 359 4.90 -11.96 25.83
CA VAL A 359 4.89 -12.85 24.66
C VAL A 359 6.16 -12.74 23.81
N ARG A 360 6.71 -11.54 23.61
CA ARG A 360 7.80 -11.29 22.65
C ARG A 360 9.14 -10.92 23.28
N GLY A 361 9.23 -10.87 24.61
CA GLY A 361 10.40 -10.40 25.35
C GLY A 361 10.69 -8.92 25.13
N VAL A 362 11.85 -8.46 25.59
CA VAL A 362 12.29 -7.05 25.45
C VAL A 362 12.58 -6.62 24.00
N GLU A 363 12.60 -7.56 23.06
CA GLU A 363 12.85 -7.30 21.63
C GLU A 363 11.69 -6.62 20.91
N CYS A 364 10.54 -6.42 21.57
CA CYS A 364 9.45 -5.61 21.03
C CYS A 364 9.65 -4.10 21.26
N LEU A 365 10.58 -3.72 22.15
CA LEU A 365 10.88 -2.34 22.50
C LEU A 365 11.79 -1.66 21.45
N PRO A 366 11.80 -0.33 21.32
CA PRO A 366 10.87 0.59 21.97
C PRO A 366 9.44 0.41 21.47
N ILE A 367 8.45 0.64 22.32
CA ILE A 367 7.02 0.69 21.94
C ILE A 367 6.58 2.15 22.01
N VAL A 368 5.87 2.63 20.99
CA VAL A 368 5.24 3.95 21.00
C VAL A 368 3.72 3.78 20.95
N MET A 369 3.03 4.48 21.83
CA MET A 369 1.58 4.54 21.90
C MET A 369 1.10 5.97 21.69
N VAL A 370 -0.05 6.11 21.01
CA VAL A 370 -0.79 7.37 20.88
C VAL A 370 -2.23 7.11 21.30
N ASP A 371 -2.75 7.94 22.21
CA ASP A 371 -4.09 7.82 22.82
C ASP A 371 -4.40 6.38 23.30
N GLY A 372 -3.42 5.74 23.96
CA GLY A 372 -3.57 4.40 24.51
C GLY A 372 -3.47 3.26 23.49
N LYS A 373 -3.09 3.53 22.23
CA LYS A 373 -2.96 2.50 21.17
C LYS A 373 -1.52 2.40 20.69
N ILE A 374 -0.99 1.18 20.59
CA ILE A 374 0.35 0.92 20.05
C ILE A 374 0.38 1.24 18.57
N VAL A 375 1.28 2.16 18.18
CA VAL A 375 1.46 2.62 16.79
C VAL A 375 2.84 2.26 16.22
N SER A 376 3.82 1.95 17.07
CA SER A 376 5.14 1.49 16.63
C SER A 376 5.81 0.59 17.66
N ARG A 377 6.69 -0.29 17.17
CA ARG A 377 7.46 -1.27 17.93
C ARG A 377 8.84 -1.44 17.27
N ARG A 378 9.85 -1.88 18.06
CA ARG A 378 11.19 -2.29 17.58
C ARG A 378 12.08 -1.22 16.96
N GLY A 379 11.63 0.04 16.89
CA GLY A 379 12.42 1.15 16.36
C GLY A 379 11.87 2.50 16.82
N TYR A 380 12.76 3.49 16.90
CA TYR A 380 12.37 4.87 17.18
C TYR A 380 11.83 5.50 15.89
N PRO A 381 10.58 6.00 15.88
CA PRO A 381 9.98 6.60 14.70
C PRO A 381 10.61 7.94 14.35
N SER A 382 10.47 8.34 13.09
CA SER A 382 10.91 9.65 12.63
C SER A 382 9.93 10.76 13.05
N ARG A 383 10.33 12.02 12.92
CA ARG A 383 9.48 13.19 13.19
C ARG A 383 8.20 13.15 12.35
N GLU A 384 8.32 12.75 11.08
CA GLU A 384 7.19 12.68 10.16
C GLU A 384 6.16 11.64 10.61
N MET A 385 6.61 10.50 11.14
CA MET A 385 5.70 9.48 11.71
C MET A 385 4.99 9.98 12.97
N LEU A 386 5.73 10.66 13.86
CA LEU A 386 5.16 11.25 15.08
C LEU A 386 4.09 12.29 14.74
N GLU A 387 4.39 13.21 13.82
CA GLU A 387 3.47 14.23 13.33
C GLU A 387 2.23 13.60 12.68
N MET A 388 2.42 12.57 11.85
CA MET A 388 1.31 11.83 11.24
C MET A 388 0.38 11.22 12.30
N TRP A 389 0.89 10.65 13.39
CA TRP A 389 0.04 10.05 14.42
C TRP A 389 -0.66 11.07 15.32
N THR A 390 -0.09 12.27 15.48
CA THR A 390 -0.67 13.29 16.35
C THR A 390 -1.61 14.26 15.63
N THR A 391 -1.46 14.39 14.31
CA THR A 391 -2.37 15.16 13.44
C THR A 391 -3.55 14.34 12.92
N ASN A 392 -3.39 13.02 12.83
CA ASN A 392 -4.47 12.12 12.45
C ASN A 392 -5.18 11.59 13.69
N SER A 393 -6.46 11.94 13.81
CA SER A 393 -7.37 11.22 14.70
C SER A 393 -7.60 9.82 14.15
N SER A 394 -6.70 8.87 14.44
CA SER A 394 -6.95 7.48 14.09
C SER A 394 -6.29 6.51 15.04
N SER A 395 -7.16 5.74 15.67
CA SER A 395 -6.85 4.41 16.14
C SER A 395 -6.71 3.40 15.00
N GLY A 396 -5.64 2.62 15.01
CA GLY A 396 -5.55 1.42 14.18
C GLY A 396 -4.14 0.86 14.15
N GLN A 397 -3.95 -0.31 14.74
CA GLN A 397 -2.69 -0.99 14.98
C GLN A 397 -2.03 -1.48 13.69
N THR A 398 -0.72 -1.26 13.53
CA THR A 398 0.11 -1.93 12.53
C THR A 398 0.83 -3.13 13.17
N GLU A 399 0.53 -4.34 12.70
CA GLU A 399 1.32 -5.54 12.98
C GLU A 399 2.27 -5.82 11.82
N ASP A 400 3.56 -5.94 12.15
CA ASP A 400 4.63 -6.21 11.18
C ASP A 400 5.24 -7.61 11.40
N PRO A 401 5.69 -8.27 10.31
CA PRO A 401 6.14 -9.65 10.31
C PRO A 401 7.64 -9.72 10.61
N ALA A 402 8.02 -10.51 11.62
CA ALA A 402 9.36 -11.08 11.66
C ALA A 402 9.34 -12.34 12.52
N LYS A 403 9.48 -13.50 11.86
CA LYS A 403 10.65 -14.37 11.99
C LYS A 403 10.57 -15.55 11.02
N SER A 404 11.53 -15.61 10.09
CA SER A 404 12.28 -16.84 9.87
C SER A 404 13.78 -16.54 9.92
N SER A 405 14.46 -17.22 10.84
CA SER A 405 15.86 -17.63 10.75
C SER A 405 16.03 -18.74 11.78
N GLY A 406 16.55 -19.88 11.31
CA GLY A 406 16.44 -21.17 11.94
C GLY A 406 17.44 -21.47 13.06
N GLY A 407 17.42 -22.72 13.50
CA GLY A 407 18.36 -23.28 14.46
C GLY A 407 17.83 -24.53 15.15
N SER A 408 18.11 -25.69 14.55
CA SER A 408 18.29 -27.03 15.14
C SER A 408 17.89 -27.25 16.61
N CYS A 409 16.98 -28.21 16.83
CA CYS A 409 17.22 -29.42 17.63
C CYS A 409 16.15 -30.46 17.33
#